data_AF-A0A7X2MS50-F1
#
_entry.id   AF-A0A7X2MS50-F1
#
_cell.length_a   1.000
_cell.length_b   1.000
_cell.length_c   1.000
_cell.angle_alpha   90.00
_cell.angle_beta   90.00
_cell.angle_gamma   90.00
#
_symmetry.space_group_name_H-M   'P 1'
#
loop_
_entity.id
_entity.type
_entity.pdbx_description
1 polymer ?
#
loop_
_entity_poly.entity_id
_entity_poly.type
_entity_poly.pdbx_seq_one_letter_code
_entity_poly.pdbx_strand_id
1 'polypeptide(L)'
;MSRQQQALFDAALLRTSAWDAVKKLDPRVQFRNPVMFVVYLGSILTSLLALAMLTDRISGSASFTGAIAVWLWFTVLFANLAEALAEGRSKAQ
;
A
#
# COMPACT_ATOMS: atom_id res chain seq x y z
N MET A 1 20.35 -28.60 -10.93
CA MET A 1 19.94 -27.67 -9.85
C MET A 1 19.33 -26.38 -10.45
N SER A 2 18.15 -26.43 -11.07
CA SER A 2 17.58 -25.23 -11.74
C SER A 2 16.04 -25.09 -11.72
N ARG A 3 15.29 -25.97 -11.04
CA ARG A 3 13.81 -25.89 -11.00
C ARG A 3 13.22 -25.10 -9.82
N GLN A 4 14.00 -24.80 -8.77
CA GLN A 4 13.49 -24.10 -7.58
C GLN A 4 13.46 -22.57 -7.72
N GLN A 5 14.29 -21.99 -8.60
CA GLN A 5 14.36 -20.53 -8.77
C GLN A 5 13.14 -19.95 -9.51
N GLN A 6 12.46 -20.74 -10.35
CA GLN A 6 11.25 -20.30 -11.05
C GLN A 6 10.02 -20.17 -10.12
N ALA A 7 10.01 -20.84 -8.96
CA ALA A 7 8.93 -20.72 -7.97
C ALA A 7 8.98 -19.41 -7.17
N LEU A 8 10.14 -18.74 -7.12
CA LEU A 8 10.30 -17.43 -6.46
C LEU A 8 9.76 -16.26 -7.28
N PHE A 9 9.70 -16.42 -8.60
CA PHE A 9 9.24 -15.42 -9.57
C PHE A 9 8.13 -16.00 -10.44
N ASP A 10 7.27 -16.81 -9.85
CA ASP A 10 6.06 -17.23 -10.55
C ASP A 10 5.20 -15.97 -10.70
N ALA A 11 5.18 -15.41 -11.91
CA ALA A 11 4.50 -14.15 -12.21
C ALA A 11 3.01 -14.23 -11.84
N ALA A 12 2.43 -15.44 -11.84
CA ALA A 12 1.10 -15.70 -11.31
C ALA A 12 1.00 -15.40 -9.81
N LEU A 13 1.99 -15.81 -9.01
CA LEU A 13 2.01 -15.64 -7.56
C LEU A 13 2.26 -14.17 -7.16
N LEU A 14 3.12 -13.46 -7.90
CA LEU A 14 3.28 -12.00 -7.75
C LEU A 14 2.01 -11.24 -8.10
N ARG A 15 1.32 -11.62 -9.19
CA ARG A 15 0.06 -10.99 -9.61
C ARG A 15 -1.06 -11.21 -8.59
N THR A 16 -1.19 -12.42 -8.06
CA THR A 16 -2.18 -12.73 -7.01
C THR A 16 -1.87 -11.97 -5.72
N SER A 17 -0.60 -11.93 -5.32
CA SER A 17 -0.16 -11.21 -4.11
C SER A 17 -0.34 -9.69 -4.23
N ALA A 18 -0.08 -9.12 -5.40
CA ALA A 18 -0.36 -7.71 -5.67
C ALA A 18 -1.86 -7.40 -5.61
N TRP A 19 -2.70 -8.29 -6.13
CA TRP A 19 -4.16 -8.14 -6.06
C TRP A 19 -4.68 -8.26 -4.63
N ASP A 20 -4.16 -9.20 -3.85
CA ASP A 20 -4.51 -9.34 -2.44
C ASP A 20 -3.99 -8.17 -1.58
N ALA A 21 -2.82 -7.60 -1.91
CA ALA A 21 -2.32 -6.38 -1.27
C ALA A 21 -3.25 -5.17 -1.49
N VAL A 22 -3.85 -5.06 -2.68
CA VAL A 22 -4.86 -4.04 -2.98
C VAL A 22 -6.15 -4.32 -2.21
N LYS A 23 -6.60 -5.57 -2.08
CA LYS A 23 -7.77 -5.90 -1.25
C LYS A 23 -7.54 -5.60 0.24
N LYS A 24 -6.30 -5.73 0.73
CA LYS A 24 -5.91 -5.36 2.10
C LYS A 24 -5.91 -3.84 2.37
N LEU A 25 -6.17 -3.00 1.36
CA LEU A 25 -6.48 -1.57 1.58
C LEU A 25 -7.85 -1.36 2.24
N ASP A 26 -8.68 -2.40 2.37
CA ASP A 26 -9.94 -2.30 3.09
C ASP A 26 -9.66 -1.85 4.55
N PRO A 27 -10.25 -0.72 5.02
CA PRO A 27 -9.99 -0.16 6.35
C PRO A 27 -10.19 -1.19 7.47
N ARG A 28 -11.09 -2.16 7.29
CA ARG A 28 -11.36 -3.23 8.26
C ARG A 28 -10.16 -4.14 8.51
N VAL A 29 -9.35 -4.37 7.48
CA VAL A 29 -8.11 -5.16 7.60
C VAL A 29 -7.04 -4.33 8.29
N GLN A 30 -6.96 -3.04 7.96
CA GLN A 30 -5.96 -2.17 8.55
C GLN A 30 -6.13 -1.93 10.05
N PHE A 31 -7.35 -1.94 10.58
CA PHE A 31 -7.56 -1.83 12.04
C PHE A 31 -6.84 -2.88 12.88
N ARG A 32 -6.49 -4.04 12.31
CA ARG A 32 -5.72 -5.08 13.01
C ARG A 32 -4.22 -4.75 13.09
N ASN A 33 -3.73 -3.86 12.24
CA ASN A 33 -2.35 -3.39 12.21
C ASN A 33 -2.32 -1.88 12.56
N PRO A 34 -2.21 -1.52 13.84
CA PRO A 34 -2.39 -0.14 14.30
C PRO A 34 -1.39 0.84 13.67
N VAL A 35 -0.15 0.40 13.40
CA VAL A 35 0.87 1.23 12.76
C VAL A 35 0.47 1.54 11.32
N MET A 36 0.10 0.52 10.55
CA MET A 36 -0.29 0.70 9.15
C MET A 36 -1.62 1.45 9.00
N PHE A 37 -2.55 1.30 9.94
CA PHE A 37 -3.78 2.08 9.99
C PHE A 37 -3.54 3.59 10.16
N VAL A 38 -2.61 3.99 11.03
CA VAL A 38 -2.25 5.41 11.21
C VAL A 38 -1.65 5.97 9.93
N VAL A 39 -0.78 5.22 9.25
CA VAL A 39 -0.22 5.63 7.96
C VAL A 39 -1.33 5.77 6.92
N TYR A 40 -2.26 4.82 6.85
CA TYR A 40 -3.41 4.88 5.94
C TYR A 40 -4.29 6.12 6.17
N LEU A 41 -4.62 6.43 7.43
CA LEU A 41 -5.35 7.66 7.78
C LEU A 41 -4.56 8.92 7.43
N GLY A 42 -3.24 8.91 7.68
CA GLY A 42 -2.33 9.96 7.26
C GLY A 42 -2.38 10.18 5.75
N SER A 43 -2.28 9.12 4.94
CA SER A 43 -2.38 9.18 3.48
C SER A 43 -3.69 9.81 3.01
N ILE A 44 -4.82 9.44 3.62
CA ILE A 44 -6.13 10.04 3.32
C ILE A 44 -6.13 11.53 3.64
N LEU A 45 -5.72 11.90 4.86
CA LEU A 45 -5.70 13.29 5.30
C LEU A 45 -4.81 14.14 4.41
N THR A 46 -3.59 13.69 4.11
CA THR A 46 -2.65 14.40 3.24
C THR A 46 -3.19 14.53 1.82
N SER A 47 -3.90 13.52 1.30
CA SER A 47 -4.56 13.58 -0.01
C SER A 47 -5.67 14.64 -0.01
N LEU A 48 -6.48 14.71 1.05
CA LEU A 48 -7.52 15.73 1.21
C LEU A 48 -6.92 17.14 1.31
N LEU A 49 -5.81 17.30 2.03
CA LEU A 49 -5.07 18.57 2.12
C LEU A 49 -4.51 18.98 0.76
N ALA A 50 -3.92 18.05 0.00
CA ALA A 50 -3.42 18.32 -1.35
C ALA A 50 -4.56 18.77 -2.28
N LEU A 51 -5.73 18.14 -2.19
CA LEU A 51 -6.92 18.52 -2.95
C LEU A 51 -7.47 19.90 -2.53
N ALA A 52 -7.47 20.19 -1.23
CA ALA A 52 -7.89 21.49 -0.70
C ALA A 52 -6.94 22.61 -1.15
N MET A 53 -5.63 22.35 -1.21
CA MET A 53 -4.64 23.28 -1.76
C MET A 53 -4.80 23.44 -3.28
N LEU A 54 -5.10 22.36 -4.00
CA LEU A 54 -5.34 22.40 -5.46
C LEU A 54 -6.60 23.20 -5.82
N THR A 55 -7.58 23.25 -4.93
CA THR A 55 -8.85 23.99 -5.11
C THR A 55 -8.80 25.39 -4.48
N ASP A 56 -7.62 25.90 -4.14
CA ASP A 56 -7.38 27.21 -3.51
C ASP A 56 -8.17 27.44 -2.20
N ARG A 57 -8.61 26.39 -1.52
CA ARG A 57 -9.29 26.50 -0.22
C ARG A 57 -8.33 26.74 0.93
N ILE A 58 -7.07 26.32 0.76
CA ILE A 58 -6.01 26.42 1.76
C ILE A 58 -4.73 26.85 1.04
N SER A 59 -3.99 27.79 1.63
CA SER A 59 -2.68 28.21 1.10
C SER A 59 -1.62 27.13 1.29
N GLY A 60 -0.89 26.78 0.23
CA GLY A 60 0.25 25.87 0.29
C GLY A 60 0.66 25.32 -1.08
N SER A 61 1.69 24.47 -1.09
CA SER A 61 2.14 23.78 -2.30
C SER A 61 1.37 22.48 -2.50
N ALA A 62 0.34 22.52 -3.35
CA ALA A 62 -0.43 21.34 -3.71
C ALA A 62 0.43 20.23 -4.35
N SER A 63 1.43 20.60 -5.14
CA SER A 63 2.34 19.65 -5.79
C SER A 63 3.23 18.92 -4.78
N PHE A 64 3.80 19.63 -3.81
CA PHE A 64 4.61 19.02 -2.76
C PHE A 64 3.78 18.12 -1.84
N THR A 65 2.64 18.63 -1.34
CA THR A 65 1.73 17.85 -0.48
C THR A 65 1.18 16.63 -1.22
N GLY A 66 0.85 16.79 -2.51
CA GLY A 66 0.43 15.69 -3.38
C GLY A 66 1.52 14.63 -3.55
N ALA A 67 2.78 15.03 -3.75
CA ALA A 67 3.91 14.09 -3.84
C ALA A 67 4.10 13.30 -2.54
N ILE A 68 3.95 13.94 -1.38
CA ILE A 68 3.96 13.26 -0.07
C ILE A 68 2.80 12.26 0.00
N ALA A 69 1.58 12.66 -0.36
CA ALA A 69 0.42 11.78 -0.32
C ALA A 69 0.63 10.52 -1.19
N VAL A 70 1.17 10.68 -2.40
CA VAL A 70 1.51 9.55 -3.29
C VAL A 70 2.53 8.63 -2.63
N TRP A 71 3.55 9.17 -1.96
CA TRP A 71 4.56 8.36 -1.27
C TRP A 71 3.96 7.59 -0.08
N LEU A 72 3.07 8.22 0.69
CA LEU A 72 2.35 7.55 1.79
C LEU A 72 1.43 6.42 1.28
N TRP A 73 0.79 6.59 0.13
CA TRP A 73 0.04 5.50 -0.50
C TRP A 73 0.96 4.34 -0.92
N PHE A 74 2.14 4.67 -1.43
CA PHE A 74 3.14 3.68 -1.80
C PHE A 74 3.62 2.87 -0.60
N THR A 75 3.86 3.50 0.56
CA THR A 75 4.26 2.77 1.78
C THR A 75 3.17 1.84 2.28
N VAL A 76 1.89 2.23 2.20
CA VAL A 76 0.75 1.36 2.53
C VAL A 76 0.68 0.16 1.60
N LEU A 77 0.80 0.38 0.29
CA LEU A 77 0.79 -0.70 -0.70
C LEU A 77 1.95 -1.68 -0.49
N PHE A 78 3.16 -1.18 -0.20
CA PHE A 78 4.33 -2.02 0.05
C PHE A 78 4.19 -2.86 1.32
N ALA A 79 3.66 -2.29 2.39
CA ALA A 79 3.41 -3.03 3.62
C ALA A 79 2.37 -4.14 3.40
N ASN A 80 1.26 -3.82 2.71
CA ASN A 80 0.24 -4.81 2.36
C ASN A 80 0.80 -5.95 1.50
N LEU A 81 1.69 -5.61 0.55
CA LEU A 81 2.37 -6.58 -0.30
C LEU A 81 3.31 -7.48 0.49
N ALA A 82 4.11 -6.92 1.40
CA ALA A 82 5.00 -7.68 2.27
C ALA A 82 4.21 -8.66 3.16
N GLU A 83 3.07 -8.22 3.69
CA GLU A 83 2.17 -9.06 4.49
C GLU A 83 1.53 -10.17 3.65
N ALA A 84 1.02 -9.85 2.45
CA ALA A 84 0.45 -10.84 1.54
C ALA A 84 1.51 -11.88 1.09
N LEU A 85 2.74 -11.46 0.83
CA LEU A 85 3.85 -12.35 0.48
C LEU A 85 4.21 -13.30 1.64
N ALA A 86 4.21 -12.80 2.88
CA ALA A 86 4.46 -13.60 4.07
C ALA A 86 3.36 -14.67 4.27
N GLU A 87 2.10 -14.30 4.12
CA GLU A 87 0.96 -15.24 4.22
C GLU A 87 0.92 -16.26 3.08
N GLY A 88 1.25 -15.84 1.85
CA GLY A 88 1.32 -16.71 0.67
C GLY A 88 2.37 -17.81 0.81
N ARG A 89 3.48 -17.55 1.50
CA ARG A 89 4.51 -18.55 1.82
C ARG A 89 4.02 -19.59 2.83
N SER A 90 3.27 -19.16 3.85
CA SER A 90 2.73 -20.05 4.90
C SER A 90 1.62 -20.98 4.41
N LYS A 91 0.96 -20.67 3.28
CA LYS A 91 -0.06 -21.55 2.66
C LYS A 91 0.53 -22.53 1.64
N ALA A 92 1.77 -22.31 1.19
CA ALA A 92 2.46 -23.13 0.19
C ALA A 92 3.48 -24.11 0.81
N GLN A 93 3.70 -24.05 2.13
CA GLN A 93 4.39 -25.04 2.95
C GLN A 93 3.38 -25.82 3.78
#